data_AF-A0A661PH20-F1
#
_entry.id   AF-A0A661PH20-F1
#
_cell.length_a   1.000
_cell.length_b   1.000
_cell.length_c   1.000
_cell.angle_alpha   90.00
_cell.angle_beta   90.00
_cell.angle_gamma   90.00
#
_symmetry.space_group_name_H-M   'P 1'
#
loop_
_entity.id
_entity.type
_entity.pdbx_description
1 polymer ?
#
loop_
_entity_poly.entity_id
_entity_poly.type
_entity_poly.pdbx_seq_one_letter_code
_entity_poly.pdbx_strand_id
1 'polypeptide(L)' 'SGMGVERAFPLHGPCVDKVEVMMVGRVRRAKLYYRRNLQGKAARIKELRQR' A
#
# COMPACT_ATOMS: atom_id res chain seq x y z
N SER A 1 12.40 16.51 -0.50
CA SER A 1 11.75 16.43 -1.82
C SER A 1 11.83 14.99 -2.30
N GLY A 2 10.69 14.32 -2.48
CA GLY A 2 10.66 12.93 -2.97
C GLY A 2 9.48 12.74 -3.90
N MET A 3 9.69 12.05 -5.01
CA MET A 3 8.63 11.67 -5.95
C MET A 3 8.03 10.33 -5.54
N GLY A 4 6.70 10.25 -5.49
CA GLY A 4 6.01 8.99 -5.21
C GLY A 4 6.11 8.05 -6.41
N VAL A 5 6.47 6.78 -6.16
CA VAL A 5 6.58 5.74 -7.20
C VAL A 5 5.62 4.60 -6.86
N GLU A 6 4.83 4.17 -7.84
CA GLU A 6 3.99 2.98 -7.76
C GLU A 6 4.59 1.86 -8.63
N ARG A 7 4.54 0.61 -8.17
CA ARG A 7 5.02 -0.57 -8.90
C ARG A 7 3.95 -1.66 -8.88
N ALA A 8 3.82 -2.39 -9.99
CA ALA A 8 3.01 -3.59 -10.09
C ALA A 8 3.95 -4.80 -10.23
N PHE A 9 3.72 -5.83 -9.42
CA PHE A 9 4.50 -7.06 -9.45
C PHE A 9 3.59 -8.24 -9.85
N PRO A 10 3.98 -9.05 -10.84
CA PRO A 10 3.28 -10.30 -11.14
C PRO A 10 3.48 -11.31 -10.00
N LEU A 11 2.43 -12.04 -9.63
CA LEU A 11 2.45 -12.97 -8.49
C LEU A 11 3.45 -14.13 -8.64
N HIS A 12 3.67 -14.60 -9.88
CA HIS A 12 4.55 -15.74 -10.19
C HIS A 12 5.79 -15.30 -11.01
N GLY A 13 6.11 -14.01 -11.03
CA GLY A 13 7.30 -13.54 -11.75
C GLY A 13 8.57 -13.75 -10.92
N PRO A 14 9.73 -13.95 -11.58
CA PRO A 14 11.00 -14.21 -10.89
C PRO A 14 11.59 -12.97 -10.19
N CYS A 15 11.01 -11.79 -10.37
CA CYS A 15 11.56 -10.52 -9.88
C CYS A 15 11.37 -10.29 -8.37
N VAL A 16 10.58 -11.11 -7.68
CA VAL A 16 10.28 -10.98 -6.24
C VAL A 16 10.46 -12.33 -5.56
N ASP A 17 11.31 -12.38 -4.53
CA ASP A 17 11.61 -13.61 -3.79
C ASP A 17 10.54 -13.93 -2.73
N LYS A 18 10.17 -12.93 -1.91
CA LYS A 18 9.18 -13.09 -0.83
C LYS A 18 8.36 -11.83 -0.60
N VAL A 19 7.10 -12.00 -0.20
CA VAL A 19 6.22 -10.93 0.28
C VAL A 19 5.93 -11.13 1.76
N GLU A 20 6.32 -10.17 2.59
CA GLU A 20 6.04 -10.18 4.04
C GLU A 20 5.03 -9.09 4.39
N VAL A 21 4.01 -9.45 5.17
CA VAL A 21 2.98 -8.50 5.62
C VAL A 21 3.51 -7.74 6.83
N MET A 22 3.92 -6.49 6.61
CA MET A 22 4.40 -5.63 7.70
C MET A 22 3.27 -5.04 8.55
N MET A 23 2.12 -4.72 7.94
CA MET A 23 1.03 -4.00 8.59
C MET A 23 -0.28 -4.25 7.85
N VAL A 24 -1.39 -4.45 8.60
CA VAL A 24 -2.73 -4.53 8.02
C VAL A 24 -3.45 -3.19 8.20
N GLY A 25 -3.78 -2.53 7.09
CA GLY A 25 -4.47 -1.23 7.11
C GLY A 25 -6.00 -1.35 7.15
N ARG A 26 -6.66 -0.45 7.87
CA ARG A 26 -8.13 -0.34 7.85
C ARG A 26 -8.59 0.50 6.66
N VAL A 27 -9.18 -0.15 5.65
CA VAL A 27 -9.71 0.49 4.44
C VAL A 27 -11.16 0.07 4.16
N ARG A 28 -11.87 0.85 3.34
CA ARG A 28 -13.27 0.58 2.94
C ARG A 28 -13.43 0.16 1.49
N ARG A 29 -12.43 0.39 0.64
CA ARG A 29 -12.45 0.09 -0.80
C ARG A 29 -11.37 -0.93 -1.12
N ALA A 30 -11.65 -1.87 -2.03
CA ALA A 30 -10.68 -2.85 -2.50
C ALA A 30 -9.56 -2.20 -3.34
N LYS A 31 -9.91 -1.20 -4.17
CA LYS A 31 -8.96 -0.42 -4.97
C LYS A 31 -8.73 0.95 -4.33
N LEU A 32 -7.47 1.28 -4.02
CA LEU A 32 -7.08 2.48 -3.26
C LEU A 32 -6.61 3.64 -4.16
N TYR A 33 -7.16 3.79 -5.37
CA TYR A 33 -6.72 4.84 -6.32
C TYR A 33 -6.81 6.26 -5.78
N TYR A 34 -7.73 6.52 -4.85
CA TYR A 34 -7.86 7.84 -4.21
C TYR A 34 -6.57 8.28 -3.50
N ARG A 35 -5.67 7.34 -3.15
CA ARG A 35 -4.38 7.67 -2.54
C ARG A 35 -3.38 8.33 -3.48
N ARG A 36 -3.54 8.20 -4.80
CA ARG A 36 -2.69 8.88 -5.80
C ARG A 36 -2.75 10.40 -5.69
N ASN A 37 -3.90 10.91 -5.27
CA ASN A 37 -4.16 12.35 -5.14
C ASN A 37 -3.90 12.88 -3.72
N LEU A 38 -3.52 12.01 -2.78
CA LEU A 38 -3.27 12.38 -1.38
C LEU A 38 -1.78 12.39 -1.09
N GLN A 39 -1.32 13.38 -0.34
CA GLN A 39 0.08 13.52 0.06
C GLN A 39 0.23 13.78 1.56
N GLY A 40 1.44 13.55 2.08
CA GLY A 40 1.79 13.79 3.48
C GLY A 40 0.92 13.01 4.47
N LYS A 41 0.54 13.67 5.58
CA LYS A 41 -0.23 13.05 6.68
C LYS A 41 -1.60 12.53 6.24
N ALA A 42 -2.23 13.17 5.26
CA ALA A 42 -3.56 12.80 4.76
C ALA A 42 -3.57 11.44 4.04
N ALA A 43 -2.43 11.02 3.49
CA ALA A 43 -2.34 9.74 2.80
C ALA A 43 -2.21 8.57 3.80
N ARG A 44 -1.71 8.78 5.02
CA ARG A 44 -1.42 7.68 5.97
C ARG A 44 -2.69 6.88 6.34
N ILE A 45 -2.64 5.56 6.10
CA ILE A 45 -3.72 4.62 6.49
C ILE A 45 -3.51 4.21 7.94
N LYS A 46 -4.60 4.15 8.72
CA LYS A 46 -4.58 3.66 10.10
C LYS A 46 -4.51 2.14 10.14
N GLU A 47 -3.82 1.61 11.13
CA GLU A 47 -3.77 0.17 11.37
C GLU A 47 -5.15 -0.39 11.70
N LEU A 48 -5.40 -1.60 11.21
CA LEU A 48 -6.51 -2.40 11.66
C LEU A 48 -6.12 -2.99 13.01
N ARG A 49 -6.82 -2.59 14.07
CA ARG A 49 -6.63 -3.16 15.40
C ARG A 49 -6.90 -4.67 15.30
N GLN A 50 -5.86 -5.49 15.45
CA GLN A 50 -6.07 -6.91 15.71
C GLN A 50 -6.76 -7.01 17.07
N ARG A 51 -7.79 -7.86 17.15
CA ARG A 51 -8.51 -8.12 18.40
C ARG A 51 -7.61 -8.83 19.38
#